data_AF-A0A7K4F2D5-F1
#
_entry.id   AF-A0A7K4F2D5-F1
#
_cell.length_a   1.000
_cell.length_b   1.000
_cell.length_c   1.000
_cell.angle_alpha   90.00
_cell.angle_beta   90.00
_cell.angle_gamma   90.00
#
_symmetry.space_group_name_H-M   'P 1'
#
loop_
_entity.id
_entity.type
_entity.pdbx_description
1 polymer ?
#
loop_
_entity_poly.entity_id
_entity_poly.type
_entity_poly.pdbx_seq_one_letter_code
_entity_poly.pdbx_strand_id
1 'polypeptide(L)'
;MNFSHTVKTQKNIDDTIATLTEDLKEIRFGALEILDFKKILLEKGVDFKDNYRLMEVCNPNLAKQVIEDSPDLGLLLPCTIAVYHKDGENFISLAR
;
A
#
# COMPACT_ATOMS: atom_id res chain seq x y z
N MET A 1 5.20 -17.73 -10.65
CA MET A 1 3.90 -17.32 -10.07
C MET A 1 3.98 -15.84 -9.79
N ASN A 2 3.07 -15.03 -10.32
CA ASN A 2 3.04 -13.60 -10.06
C ASN A 2 2.19 -13.35 -8.81
N PHE A 3 2.83 -13.07 -7.68
CA PHE A 3 2.18 -12.88 -6.38
C PHE A 3 1.53 -11.50 -6.23
N SER A 4 1.76 -10.59 -7.18
CA SER A 4 1.21 -9.24 -7.15
C SER A 4 0.28 -8.96 -8.33
N HIS A 5 -0.62 -8.00 -8.11
CA HIS A 5 -1.27 -7.25 -9.16
C HIS A 5 -0.61 -5.86 -9.21
N THR A 6 0.02 -5.53 -10.34
CA THR A 6 0.79 -4.30 -10.52
C THR A 6 0.33 -3.57 -11.77
N VAL A 7 0.10 -2.26 -11.65
CA VAL A 7 -0.32 -1.39 -12.74
C VAL A 7 0.57 -0.15 -12.81
N LYS A 8 0.71 0.41 -14.02
CA LYS A 8 1.43 1.67 -14.26
C LYS A 8 0.49 2.86 -14.09
N THR A 9 1.02 3.98 -13.62
CA THR A 9 0.29 5.25 -13.53
C THR A 9 1.16 6.40 -14.05
N GLN A 10 0.51 7.40 -14.65
CA GLN A 10 1.16 8.64 -15.09
C GLN A 10 1.15 9.71 -13.99
N LYS A 11 0.38 9.51 -12.92
CA LYS A 11 0.38 10.38 -11.74
C LYS A 11 1.70 10.22 -11.00
N ASN A 12 2.18 11.30 -10.37
CA ASN A 12 3.28 11.19 -9.40
C ASN A 12 2.79 10.42 -8.14
N ILE A 13 3.72 10.12 -7.25
CA ILE A 13 3.42 9.29 -6.06
C ILE A 13 2.40 9.97 -5.14
N ASP A 14 2.54 11.26 -4.86
CA ASP A 14 1.67 11.98 -3.93
C ASP A 14 0.24 12.08 -4.49
N ASP A 15 0.10 12.43 -5.77
CA ASP A 15 -1.20 12.48 -6.47
C ASP A 15 -1.86 11.09 -6.54
N THR A 16 -1.04 10.04 -6.71
CA THR A 16 -1.51 8.66 -6.73
C THR A 16 -2.08 8.27 -5.37
N ILE A 17 -1.38 8.59 -4.28
CA ILE A 17 -1.83 8.31 -2.91
C ILE A 17 -3.10 9.09 -2.58
N ALA A 18 -3.16 10.37 -2.96
CA ALA A 18 -4.36 11.19 -2.75
C ALA A 18 -5.57 10.58 -3.49
N THR A 19 -5.41 10.22 -4.75
CA THR A 19 -6.46 9.56 -5.56
C THR A 19 -6.89 8.24 -4.90
N LEU A 20 -5.93 7.37 -4.57
CA LEU A 20 -6.24 6.08 -3.93
C LEU A 20 -6.99 6.27 -2.62
N THR A 21 -6.61 7.26 -1.82
CA THR A 21 -7.27 7.56 -0.55
C THR A 21 -8.73 7.97 -0.73
N GLU A 22 -9.07 8.67 -1.80
CA GLU A 22 -10.45 9.01 -2.16
C GLU A 22 -11.20 7.79 -2.67
N ASP A 23 -10.66 7.09 -3.66
CA ASP A 23 -11.28 5.92 -4.29
C ASP A 23 -11.56 4.78 -3.29
N LEU A 24 -10.63 4.54 -2.36
CA LEU A 24 -10.78 3.51 -1.32
C LEU A 24 -11.96 3.80 -0.39
N LYS A 25 -12.24 5.07 -0.07
CA LYS A 25 -13.36 5.44 0.80
C LYS A 25 -14.70 5.06 0.18
N GLU A 26 -14.84 5.22 -1.13
CA GLU A 26 -16.06 4.88 -1.87
C GLU A 26 -16.39 3.37 -1.77
N ILE A 27 -15.37 2.53 -1.63
CA ILE A 27 -15.51 1.08 -1.42
C ILE A 27 -15.33 0.65 0.04
N ARG A 28 -15.46 1.59 0.98
CA ARG A 28 -15.42 1.38 2.44
C ARG A 28 -14.08 0.89 3.00
N PHE A 29 -12.99 1.20 2.30
CA PHE A 29 -11.64 1.07 2.83
C PHE A 29 -11.15 2.43 3.33
N GLY A 30 -10.58 2.47 4.54
CA GLY A 30 -9.87 3.62 5.06
C GLY A 30 -8.36 3.44 4.93
N ALA A 31 -7.63 4.52 4.64
CA ALA A 31 -6.18 4.55 4.80
C ALA A 31 -5.84 4.73 6.30
N LEU A 32 -5.06 3.80 6.85
CA LEU A 32 -4.62 3.81 8.24
C LEU A 32 -3.32 4.59 8.39
N GLU A 33 -2.30 4.21 7.61
CA GLU A 33 -0.98 4.83 7.61
C GLU A 33 -0.37 4.78 6.22
N ILE A 34 0.55 5.72 5.94
CA ILE A 34 1.36 5.74 4.73
C ILE A 34 2.82 5.73 5.16
N LEU A 35 3.49 4.61 4.92
CA LEU A 35 4.90 4.42 5.25
C LEU A 35 5.78 4.94 4.12
N ASP A 36 6.64 5.92 4.43
CA ASP A 36 7.69 6.40 3.55
C ASP A 36 8.97 5.60 3.78
N PHE A 37 9.20 4.57 2.95
CA PHE A 37 10.38 3.71 3.10
C PHE A 37 11.69 4.44 2.83
N LYS A 38 11.68 5.46 1.96
CA LYS A 38 12.88 6.27 1.73
C LYS A 38 13.27 7.03 2.99
N LYS A 39 12.30 7.66 3.66
CA LYS A 39 12.52 8.34 4.93
C LYS A 39 12.89 7.36 6.05
N ILE A 40 12.14 6.27 6.21
CA ILE A 40 12.37 5.25 7.25
C ILE A 40 13.78 4.66 7.15
N LEU A 41 14.23 4.30 5.95
CA LEU A 41 15.56 3.74 5.74
C LEU A 41 16.66 4.78 5.95
N LEU A 42 16.46 6.01 5.46
CA LEU A 42 17.41 7.10 5.65
C LEU A 42 17.62 7.44 7.14
N GLU A 43 16.55 7.45 7.94
CA GLU A 43 16.62 7.64 9.39
C GLU A 43 17.44 6.55 10.11
N LYS A 44 17.63 5.38 9.47
CA LYS A 44 18.49 4.30 9.95
C LYS A 44 19.87 4.28 9.30
N GLY A 45 20.21 5.31 8.52
CA GLY A 45 21.50 5.41 7.83
C GLY A 45 21.64 4.46 6.64
N VAL A 46 20.52 3.94 6.11
CA VAL A 46 20.49 3.07 4.93
C VAL A 46 20.08 3.88 3.72
N ASP A 47 20.96 3.98 2.71
CA ASP A 47 20.66 4.69 1.46
C ASP A 47 19.59 3.96 0.65
N PHE A 48 18.58 4.71 0.20
CA PHE A 48 17.52 4.23 -0.67
C PHE A 48 17.11 5.35 -1.62
N LYS A 49 17.39 5.17 -2.90
CA LYS A 49 17.28 6.24 -3.91
C LYS A 49 15.86 6.40 -4.42
N ASP A 50 15.18 5.28 -4.62
CA ASP A 50 13.85 5.25 -5.19
C ASP A 50 12.81 5.77 -4.21
N ASN A 51 11.72 6.31 -4.75
CA ASN A 51 10.59 6.68 -3.92
C ASN A 51 9.68 5.46 -3.79
N TYR A 52 9.41 5.05 -2.56
CA TYR A 52 8.55 3.93 -2.23
C TYR A 52 7.65 4.32 -1.07
N ARG A 53 6.34 4.21 -1.27
CA ARG A 53 5.30 4.44 -0.27
C ARG A 53 4.49 3.16 -0.12
N LEU A 54 4.20 2.77 1.10
CA LEU A 54 3.27 1.66 1.39
C LEU A 54 2.07 2.22 2.13
N MET A 55 0.90 2.13 1.53
CA MET A 55 -0.36 2.47 2.17
C MET A 55 -0.88 1.25 2.91
N GLU A 56 -1.15 1.39 4.20
CA GLU A 56 -1.92 0.43 4.97
C GLU A 56 -3.40 0.81 4.88
N VAL A 57 -4.24 -0.12 4.44
CA VAL A 57 -5.66 0.14 4.16
C VAL A 57 -6.52 -0.95 4.76
N CYS A 58 -7.69 -0.58 5.27
CA CYS A 58 -8.56 -1.53 5.96
C CYS A 58 -10.04 -1.23 5.73
N ASN A 59 -10.80 -2.29 5.45
CA ASN A 59 -12.24 -2.31 5.64
C ASN A 59 -12.53 -3.08 6.94
N PRO A 60 -13.04 -2.43 7.99
CA PRO A 60 -13.18 -3.05 9.31
C PRO A 60 -14.14 -4.25 9.31
N ASN A 61 -15.16 -4.24 8.43
CA ASN A 61 -16.10 -5.37 8.34
C ASN A 61 -15.43 -6.59 7.73
N LEU A 62 -14.60 -6.41 6.70
CA LEU A 62 -13.84 -7.51 6.09
C LEU A 62 -12.73 -8.00 7.02
N ALA A 63 -12.02 -7.10 7.69
CA ALA A 63 -11.01 -7.45 8.67
C ALA A 63 -11.61 -8.29 9.81
N LYS A 64 -12.77 -7.87 10.35
CA LYS A 64 -13.51 -8.64 11.35
C LYS A 64 -13.84 -10.05 10.85
N GLN A 65 -14.40 -10.17 9.65
CA GLN A 65 -14.75 -11.47 9.06
C GLN A 65 -13.54 -12.40 8.96
N VAL A 66 -12.39 -11.89 8.47
CA VAL A 66 -11.16 -12.69 8.33
C VAL A 66 -10.65 -13.16 9.71
N ILE A 67 -10.62 -12.26 10.69
CA ILE A 67 -10.09 -12.58 12.03
C ILE A 67 -11.02 -13.56 12.78
N GLU A 68 -12.34 -13.44 12.61
CA GLU A 68 -13.31 -14.36 13.23
C GLU A 68 -13.28 -15.76 12.60
N ASP A 69 -13.07 -15.85 11.28
CA ASP A 69 -13.01 -17.12 10.55
C ASP A 69 -11.66 -17.83 10.74
N SER A 70 -10.56 -17.09 10.57
CA SER A 70 -9.18 -17.60 10.63
C SER A 70 -8.27 -16.57 11.33
N PRO A 71 -8.15 -16.60 12.68
CA PRO A 71 -7.38 -15.61 13.44
C PRO A 71 -5.92 -15.45 13.02
N ASP A 72 -5.31 -16.53 12.53
CA ASP A 72 -3.95 -16.58 11.99
C ASP A 72 -3.78 -15.77 10.69
N LEU A 73 -4.84 -15.66 9.87
CA LEU A 73 -4.84 -14.75 8.72
C LEU A 73 -4.83 -13.27 9.14
N GLY A 74 -5.13 -12.96 10.40
CA GLY A 74 -4.98 -11.62 10.96
C GLY A 74 -3.55 -11.08 10.89
N LEU A 75 -2.54 -11.96 10.80
CA LEU A 75 -1.13 -11.58 10.59
C LEU A 75 -0.85 -10.95 9.21
N LEU A 76 -1.79 -11.10 8.27
CA LEU A 76 -1.72 -10.54 6.92
C LEU A 76 -2.53 -9.24 6.79
N LEU A 77 -3.08 -8.74 7.89
CA LEU A 77 -3.78 -7.46 7.98
C LEU A 77 -2.87 -6.38 8.59
N PRO A 78 -3.10 -5.08 8.28
CA PRO A 78 -4.04 -4.57 7.28
C PRO A 78 -3.61 -4.91 5.84
N CYS A 79 -4.52 -4.75 4.88
CA CYS A 79 -4.14 -4.88 3.47
C CYS A 79 -3.14 -3.76 3.12
N THR A 80 -2.20 -4.04 2.22
CA THR A 80 -1.18 -3.07 1.81
C THR A 80 -1.24 -2.75 0.32
N ILE A 81 -1.05 -1.48 -0.04
CA ILE A 81 -0.89 -1.02 -1.43
C ILE A 81 0.44 -0.27 -1.54
N ALA A 82 1.35 -0.77 -2.36
CA ALA A 82 2.61 -0.11 -2.66
C ALA A 82 2.44 0.89 -3.81
N VAL A 83 2.97 2.10 -3.64
CA VAL A 83 3.09 3.12 -4.69
C VAL A 83 4.56 3.48 -4.79
N TYR A 84 5.17 3.21 -5.94
CA TYR A 84 6.62 3.35 -6.07
C TYR A 84 7.06 3.77 -7.46
N HIS A 85 8.24 4.38 -7.52
CA HIS A 85 8.93 4.71 -8.75
C HIS A 85 9.96 3.63 -9.07
N LYS A 86 10.02 3.18 -10.33
CA LYS A 86 11.02 2.24 -10.82
C LYS A 86 11.24 2.42 -12.32
N ASP A 87 12.48 2.38 -12.78
CA ASP A 87 12.83 2.44 -14.21
C ASP A 87 12.22 3.63 -14.97
N GLY A 88 12.08 4.79 -14.29
CA GLY A 88 11.50 6.00 -14.88
C GLY A 88 9.97 6.06 -14.87
N GLU A 89 9.29 5.06 -14.31
CA GLU A 89 7.83 4.95 -14.29
C GLU A 89 7.28 4.81 -12.86
N ASN A 90 6.02 5.19 -12.66
CA ASN A 90 5.32 5.04 -11.38
C ASN A 90 4.38 3.84 -11.45
N PHE A 91 4.33 3.08 -10.36
CA PHE A 91 3.56 1.85 -10.23
C PHE A 91 2.70 1.86 -8.98
N ILE A 92 1.57 1.16 -9.07
CA ILE A 92 0.71 0.78 -7.95
C ILE A 92 0.70 -0.74 -7.90
N SER A 93 0.92 -1.33 -6.73
CA SER A 93 0.98 -2.79 -6.58
C SER A 93 0.33 -3.25 -5.28
N LEU A 94 -0.37 -4.38 -5.35
CA LEU A 94 -0.92 -5.08 -4.19
C LEU A 94 -0.68 -6.59 -4.31
N ALA A 95 -0.62 -7.28 -3.17
CA ALA A 95 -0.56 -8.74 -3.15
C ALA A 95 -1.89 -9.35 -3.66
N ARG A 96 -1.79 -10.50 -4.32
CA ARG A 96 -2.93 -11.31 -4.79
C ARG A 96 -3.23 -12.45 -3.86
#